data_AF-A0A815I5T0-F1
#
_entry.id   AF-A0A815I5T0-F1
#
_cell.length_a   1.000
_cell.length_b   1.000
_cell.length_c   1.000
_cell.angle_alpha   90.00
_cell.angle_beta   90.00
_cell.angle_gamma   90.00
#
_symmetry.space_group_name_H-M   'P 1'
#
loop_
_entity.id
_entity.type
_entity.pdbx_description
1 polymer ?
#
loop_
_entity_poly.entity_id
_entity_poly.type
_entity_poly.pdbx_seq_one_letter_code
_entity_poly.pdbx_strand_id
1 'polypeptide(L)' 'MPSQEHLNFINKLNDSKIPRQNQLIANRLFMKNFPRETTGAEIEHCFQTFGPVHDVKIIAKENT' A
#
# COMPACT_ATOMS: atom_id res chain seq x y z
N MET A 1 -22.56 -16.35 17.97
CA MET A 1 -22.09 -17.04 16.75
C MET A 1 -22.63 -16.28 15.55
N PRO A 2 -21.76 -15.79 14.64
CA PRO A 2 -22.23 -15.09 13.44
C PRO A 2 -23.08 -16.02 12.57
N SER A 3 -24.16 -15.49 11.99
CA SER A 3 -25.07 -16.27 11.15
C SER A 3 -24.39 -16.74 9.86
N GLN A 4 -24.90 -17.82 9.28
CA GLN A 4 -24.37 -18.37 8.02
C GLN A 4 -24.41 -17.33 6.88
N GLU A 5 -25.42 -16.47 6.87
CA GLU A 5 -25.55 -15.35 5.93
C GLU A 5 -24.44 -14.30 6.10
N HIS A 6 -24.07 -14.00 7.35
CA HIS A 6 -22.97 -13.08 7.65
C HIS A 6 -21.62 -13.66 7.18
N LEU A 7 -21.39 -14.95 7.40
CA LEU A 7 -20.18 -15.62 6.90
C LEU A 7 -20.11 -15.65 5.37
N ASN A 8 -21.24 -15.88 4.71
CA ASN A 8 -21.34 -15.86 3.25
C ASN A 8 -21.09 -14.46 2.67
N PHE A 9 -21.56 -13.41 3.35
CA PHE A 9 -21.29 -12.02 2.97
C PHE A 9 -19.80 -11.68 3.06
N ILE A 10 -19.14 -12.03 4.17
CA ILE A 10 -17.69 -11.82 4.35
C ILE A 10 -16.88 -12.59 3.31
N ASN A 11 -17.24 -13.84 3.02
CA ASN A 11 -16.57 -14.63 1.98
C ASN A 11 -16.77 -14.04 0.58
N LYS A 12 -17.97 -13.52 0.27
CA LYS A 12 -18.26 -12.87 -1.02
C LYS A 12 -17.51 -11.54 -1.19
N LEU A 13 -17.28 -10.81 -0.10
CA LEU A 13 -16.40 -9.63 -0.11
C LEU A 13 -14.93 -10.01 -0.36
N ASN A 14 -14.46 -11.11 0.22
CA ASN A 14 -13.10 -11.63 -0.02
C ASN A 14 -12.93 -12.24 -1.42
N ASP A 15 -13.99 -12.83 -1.99
CA ASP A 15 -14.00 -13.42 -3.32
C ASP A 15 -14.24 -12.38 -4.43
N SER A 16 -14.67 -11.17 -4.05
CA SER A 16 -14.54 -9.96 -4.86
C SER A 16 -13.07 -9.56 -4.90
N LYS A 17 -12.25 -10.42 -5.51
CA LYS A 17 -10.89 -10.12 -5.95
C LYS A 17 -10.99 -8.88 -6.82
N ILE A 18 -10.76 -7.72 -6.22
CA ILE A 18 -10.41 -6.51 -6.95
C ILE A 18 -9.38 -6.99 -7.98
N PRO A 19 -9.63 -6.84 -9.29
CA PRO A 19 -8.75 -7.42 -10.30
C PRO A 19 -7.32 -7.03 -9.92
N ARG A 20 -6.39 -8.00 -9.87
CA ARG A 20 -5.03 -7.79 -9.32
C ARG A 20 -4.38 -6.49 -9.81
N GLN A 21 -4.70 -6.07 -11.03
CA GLN A 21 -4.32 -4.79 -11.61
C GLN A 21 -4.81 -3.54 -10.85
N ASN A 22 -6.05 -3.52 -10.36
CA ASN A 22 -6.58 -2.45 -9.50
C ASN A 22 -6.05 -2.54 -8.06
N GLN A 23 -5.76 -3.74 -7.57
CA GLN A 23 -5.17 -3.96 -6.25
C GLN A 23 -3.73 -3.41 -6.18
N LEU A 24 -2.95 -3.56 -7.25
CA LEU A 24 -1.60 -3.00 -7.36
C LEU A 24 -1.59 -1.47 -7.39
N ILE A 25 -2.65 -0.84 -7.91
CA ILE A 25 -2.79 0.62 -7.91
C ILE A 25 -3.17 1.12 -6.51
N ALA A 26 -4.03 0.38 -5.78
CA ALA A 26 -4.44 0.75 -4.42
C ALA A 26 -3.31 0.69 -3.38
N ASN A 27 -2.27 -0.13 -3.64
CA ASN A 27 -1.17 -0.34 -2.70
C ASN A 27 0.08 0.51 -3.00
N ARG A 28 0.01 1.41 -3.99
CA ARG A 28 1.13 2.25 -4.39
C ARG A 28 0.89 3.70 -4.01
N LEU A 29 1.66 4.21 -3.06
CA LEU A 29 1.56 5.58 -2.60
C LEU A 29 2.57 6.47 -3.36
N PHE A 30 2.08 7.58 -3.90
CA PHE A 30 2.92 8.64 -4.44
C PHE A 30 2.89 9.83 -3.49
N MET A 31 4.06 10.13 -2.92
CA MET A 31 4.24 11.20 -1.96
C MET A 31 5.24 12.20 -2.54
N LYS A 32 5.00 13.50 -2.31
CA LYS A 32 5.84 14.61 -2.78
C LYS A 32 6.19 15.50 -1.59
N ASN A 33 7.08 16.47 -1.81
CA ASN A 33 7.52 17.45 -0.81
C ASN A 33 8.34 16.84 0.36
N PHE A 34 9.15 15.83 0.06
CA PHE A 34 10.14 15.36 1.02
C PHE A 34 11.36 16.28 1.04
N PRO A 35 11.95 16.52 2.22
CA PRO A 35 13.28 17.08 2.33
C PRO A 35 14.29 16.28 1.50
N ARG A 36 15.32 16.95 0.95
CA ARG A 36 16.29 16.32 0.04
C ARG A 36 17.12 15.23 0.74
N GLU A 37 17.25 15.36 2.05
CA GLU A 37 17.98 14.43 2.91
C GLU A 37 17.22 13.13 3.17
N THR A 38 15.91 13.09 2.86
CA THR A 38 15.05 11.92 3.11
C THR A 38 15.58 10.69 2.37
N THR A 39 15.77 9.61 3.13
CA THR A 39 16.24 8.33 2.60
C THR A 39 15.11 7.31 2.45
N GLY A 40 15.31 6.33 1.57
CA GLY A 40 14.33 5.24 1.38
C GLY A 40 14.13 4.42 2.66
N ALA A 41 15.18 4.25 3.46
CA ALA A 41 15.16 3.51 4.72
C ALA A 41 14.28 4.21 5.79
N GLU A 42 14.31 5.54 5.87
CA GLU A 42 13.45 6.29 6.79
C GLU A 42 11.97 6.15 6.41
N ILE A 43 11.66 6.19 5.11
CA ILE A 43 10.28 5.97 4.63
C ILE A 43 9.86 4.54 4.92
N GLU A 44 10.69 3.54 4.62
CA GLU A 44 10.37 2.15 4.91
C GLU A 44 10.10 1.93 6.40
N HIS A 45 10.96 2.45 7.29
CA HIS A 45 10.78 2.32 8.73
C HIS A 45 9.50 3.00 9.22
N CYS A 46 9.19 4.21 8.73
CA CYS A 46 7.94 4.90 9.07
C CYS A 46 6.71 4.10 8.61
N PHE A 47 6.72 3.59 7.38
CA PHE A 47 5.56 2.93 6.79
C PHE A 47 5.35 1.49 7.26
N GLN A 48 6.39 0.82 7.79
CA GLN A 48 6.27 -0.48 8.45
C GLN A 48 5.27 -0.50 9.60
N THR A 49 5.03 0.63 10.27
CA THR A 49 4.04 0.73 11.34
C THR A 49 2.59 0.59 10.84
N PHE A 50 2.33 0.90 9.57
CA PHE A 50 1.00 0.82 8.96
C PHE A 50 0.78 -0.50 8.21
N GLY A 51 1.85 -1.21 7.85
CA GLY A 51 1.78 -2.50 7.18
C GLY A 51 3.09 -2.90 6.48
N PRO A 52 3.12 -4.07 5.83
CA PRO A 52 4.29 -4.53 5.10
C PRO A 52 4.59 -3.61 3.91
N VAL A 53 5.80 -3.06 3.88
CA VAL A 53 6.32 -2.27 2.77
C VAL A 53 7.03 -3.22 1.81
N HIS A 54 6.67 -3.18 0.52
CA HIS A 54 7.25 -4.06 -0.51
C HIS A 54 8.37 -3.39 -1.30
N ASP A 55 8.21 -2.11 -1.63
CA ASP A 55 9.16 -1.36 -2.47
C ASP A 55 9.08 0.12 -2.15
N VAL A 56 10.23 0.79 -2.09
CA VAL A 56 10.34 2.24 -1.86
C VAL A 56 11.28 2.82 -2.90
N LYS A 57 10.76 3.73 -3.72
CA LYS A 57 11.54 4.43 -4.75
C LYS A 57 11.44 5.94 -4.56
N ILE A 58 12.58 6.57 -4.28
CA ILE A 58 12.70 8.02 -4.24
C ILE A 58 13.12 8.50 -5.63
N ILE A 59 12.26 9.31 -6.25
CA ILE A 59 12.56 9.96 -7.52
C ILE A 59 13.11 11.35 -7.20
N ALA A 60 14.43 11.43 -7.01
CA ALA A 60 15.12 12.72 -6.97
C ALA A 60 15.22 13.26 -8.39
N LYS A 61 14.88 14.54 -8.58
CA LYS A 61 15.12 15.22 -9.85
C LYS A 61 16.63 15.44 -9.95
N GLU A 62 17.32 14.73 -10.85
CA GLU A 62 18.69 15.08 -11.21
C GLU A 62 18.66 16.47 -11.85
N ASN A 63 19.38 17.42 -11.25
CA ASN A 63 19.58 18.74 -11.86
C ASN A 63 20.63 18.55 -12.97
N THR A 64 20.18 18.21 -14.18
CA THR A 64 20.96 18.42 -15.40
C THR A 64 21.08 19.92 -15.69
#